data_AF-A0A2K8WTV6-F1
#
_entry.id   AF-A0A2K8WTV6-F1
#
_cell.length_a   1.000
_cell.length_b   1.000
_cell.length_c   1.000
_cell.angle_alpha   90.00
_cell.angle_beta   90.00
_cell.angle_gamma   90.00
#
_symmetry.space_group_name_H-M   'P 1'
#
loop_
_entity.id
_entity.type
_entity.pdbx_description
1 polymer ?
#
loop_
_entity_poly.entity_id
_entity_poly.type
_entity_poly.pdbx_seq_one_letter_code
_entity_poly.pdbx_strand_id
1 'polypeptide(L)' 'MSRSLILYLRDIITSIDKIKKYTFNLTYEELLEDEKTLESVVYNLMIIGEATKKIPPEIRIKYSYI' A
#
# COMPACT_ATOMS: atom_id res chain seq x y z
N MET A 1 -10.17 -14.68 -14.79
CA MET A 1 -11.06 -14.41 -13.64
C MET A 1 -10.75 -13.02 -13.12
N SER A 2 -11.71 -12.10 -13.05
CA SER A 2 -11.50 -10.84 -12.33
C SER A 2 -11.24 -11.17 -10.87
N ARG A 3 -10.18 -10.59 -10.28
CA ARG A 3 -10.01 -10.65 -8.83
C ARG A 3 -11.19 -9.89 -8.21
N SER A 4 -11.78 -10.44 -7.15
CA SER A 4 -12.82 -9.75 -6.38
C SER A 4 -12.25 -8.45 -5.80
N LEU A 5 -13.04 -7.37 -5.81
CA LEU A 5 -12.69 -6.06 -5.22
C LEU A 5 -12.12 -6.21 -3.80
N ILE A 6 -12.67 -7.14 -3.02
CA ILE A 6 -12.22 -7.45 -1.65
C ILE A 6 -10.74 -7.84 -1.61
N LEU A 7 -10.24 -8.55 -2.62
CA LEU A 7 -8.83 -8.95 -2.66
C LEU A 7 -7.91 -7.75 -2.85
N TYR A 8 -8.27 -6.79 -3.71
CA TYR A 8 -7.49 -5.56 -3.89
C TYR A 8 -7.48 -4.70 -2.62
N LEU A 9 -8.62 -4.60 -1.93
CA LEU A 9 -8.69 -3.90 -0.65
C LEU A 9 -7.83 -4.58 0.42
N ARG A 10 -7.80 -5.92 0.45
CA ARG A 10 -6.92 -6.69 1.34
C ARG A 10 -5.44 -6.49 1.02
N ASP A 11 -5.07 -6.46 -0.25
CA ASP A 11 -3.70 -6.18 -0.69
C ASP A 11 -3.24 -4.80 -0.17
N ILE A 12 -4.10 -3.78 -0.31
CA ILE A 12 -3.84 -2.42 0.20
C ILE A 12 -3.62 -2.43 1.72
N ILE A 13 -4.55 -2.98 2.49
CA ILE A 13 -4.48 -3.02 3.96
C ILE A 13 -3.21 -3.77 4.41
N THR A 14 -2.93 -4.92 3.80
CA THR A 14 -1.75 -5.72 4.14
C THR A 14 -0.46 -4.97 3.86
N SER A 15 -0.38 -4.22 2.75
CA SER A 15 0.79 -3.41 2.43
C SER A 15 0.96 -2.22 3.37
N ILE A 16 -0.12 -1.58 3.80
CA ILE A 16 -0.09 -0.51 4.81
C ILE A 16 0.45 -1.06 6.14
N ASP A 17 -0.04 -2.21 6.59
CA ASP A 17 0.39 -2.83 7.85
C ASP A 17 1.87 -3.23 7.82
N LYS A 18 2.35 -3.72 6.67
CA LYS A 18 3.78 -3.99 6.45
C LYS A 18 4.62 -2.72 6.56
N ILE A 19 4.23 -1.64 5.87
CA ILE A 19 4.94 -0.35 5.93
C ILE A 19 5.02 0.14 7.38
N LYS A 20 3.89 0.14 8.10
CA LYS A 20 3.84 0.53 9.52
C LYS A 20 4.77 -0.34 10.37
N LYS A 21 4.74 -1.66 10.18
CA LYS A 21 5.59 -2.59 10.93
C LYS A 21 7.07 -2.34 10.68
N TYR A 22 7.48 -2.10 9.43
CA TYR A 22 8.89 -1.89 9.10
C TYR A 22 9.42 -0.54 9.60
N THR A 23 8.55 0.47 9.64
CA THR A 23 8.93 1.86 10.00
C THR A 23 8.67 2.20 11.47
N PHE A 24 8.02 1.32 12.26
CA PHE A 24 7.54 1.62 13.61
C PHE A 24 8.60 2.18 14.57
N ASN A 25 9.83 1.68 14.49
CA ASN A 25 10.94 2.08 15.37
C ASN A 25 12.08 2.75 14.60
N LEU A 26 11.82 3.26 13.40
CA LEU A 26 12.81 3.97 12.59
C LEU A 26 12.47 5.46 12.56
N THR A 27 13.46 6.29 12.82
CA THR A 27 13.45 7.69 12.40
C THR A 27 13.52 7.78 10.88
N TYR A 28 13.27 8.97 10.35
CA TYR A 28 13.36 9.20 8.91
C TYR A 28 14.79 8.99 8.40
N GLU A 29 15.79 9.47 9.14
CA GLU A 29 17.21 9.34 8.81
C GLU A 29 17.64 7.86 8.83
N GLU A 30 17.25 7.11 9.87
CA GLU A 30 17.53 5.67 9.96
C GLU A 30 16.87 4.88 8.82
N LEU A 31 15.66 5.28 8.40
CA LEU A 31 14.99 4.67 7.24
C LEU A 31 15.74 4.93 5.92
N LEU A 32 16.33 6.10 5.75
CA LEU A 32 17.10 6.43 4.55
C LEU A 32 18.43 5.66 4.47
N GLU A 33 19.01 5.31 5.62
CA GLU A 33 20.25 4.51 5.69
C GLU A 33 19.99 3.00 5.59
N ASP A 34 18.77 2.52 5.92
CA ASP A 34 18.35 1.13 5.71
C ASP A 34 17.73 0.92 4.32
N GLU A 35 18.60 0.76 3.32
CA GLU A 35 18.23 0.53 1.91
C GLU A 35 17.20 -0.60 1.75
N LYS A 36 17.36 -1.70 2.48
CA LYS A 36 16.46 -2.86 2.40
C LYS A 36 15.05 -2.51 2.88
N THR A 37 14.96 -1.78 3.99
CA THR A 37 13.65 -1.36 4.53
C THR A 37 13.03 -0.29 3.63
N LEU A 38 13.81 0.65 3.10
CA LEU A 38 13.34 1.65 2.15
C LEU A 38 12.78 1.01 0.87
N GLU A 39 13.50 0.07 0.27
CA GLU A 39 13.03 -0.71 -0.89
C GLU A 39 11.74 -1.48 -0.57
N SER A 40 11.65 -2.07 0.63
CA SER A 40 10.44 -2.77 1.07
C SER A 40 9.24 -1.83 1.21
N VAL A 41 9.44 -0.60 1.69
CA VAL A 41 8.40 0.44 1.76
C VAL A 41 7.95 0.82 0.35
N VAL A 42 8.89 1.13 -0.55
CA VAL A 42 8.60 1.49 -1.95
C VAL A 42 7.83 0.37 -2.66
N TYR A 43 8.24 -0.89 -2.47
CA TYR A 43 7.54 -2.04 -3.04
C TYR A 43 6.09 -2.15 -2.57
N ASN A 44 5.83 -1.95 -1.28
CA ASN A 44 4.47 -1.97 -0.75
C ASN A 44 3.62 -0.78 -1.26
N LEU A 45 4.22 0.40 -1.46
CA LEU A 45 3.54 1.53 -2.09
C LEU A 45 3.17 1.22 -3.56
N MET A 46 4.03 0.52 -4.30
CA MET A 46 3.70 0.07 -5.66
C MET A 46 2.52 -0.91 -5.68
N ILE A 47 2.48 -1.87 -4.76
CA ILE A 47 1.33 -2.79 -4.62
C ILE A 47 0.04 -2.01 -4.37
N ILE A 48 0.07 -1.04 -3.45
CA ILE A 48 -1.09 -0.19 -3.14
C ILE A 48 -1.56 0.57 -4.40
N GLY A 49 -0.62 1.18 -5.13
CA GLY A 49 -0.93 1.90 -6.37
C GLY A 49 -1.56 1.01 -7.44
N GLU A 50 -1.00 -0.19 -7.64
CA GLU A 50 -1.55 -1.16 -8.60
C GLU A 50 -2.94 -1.67 -8.18
N ALA A 51 -3.13 -2.00 -6.90
CA ALA A 51 -4.43 -2.44 -6.38
C ALA A 51 -5.50 -1.33 -6.53
N THR A 52 -5.13 -0.07 -6.29
CA THR A 52 -6.02 1.10 -6.44
C THR A 52 -6.50 1.29 -7.88
N LYS A 53 -5.63 1.04 -8.88
CA LYS A 53 -6.02 1.09 -10.31
C LYS A 53 -7.08 0.05 -10.66
N LYS A 54 -7.10 -1.09 -9.96
CA LYS A 54 -8.05 -2.19 -10.19
C LYS A 54 -9.40 -1.99 -9.51
N ILE A 55 -9.55 -0.98 -8.65
CA ILE A 55 -10.84 -0.62 -8.05
C ILE A 55 -11.74 0.00 -9.13
N PRO A 56 -12.98 -0.48 -9.32
CA PRO A 56 -13.91 0.06 -10.30
C PRO A 56 -14.14 1.58 -10.13
N PRO A 57 -14.22 2.36 -11.24
CA PRO A 57 -14.45 3.80 -11.17
C PRO A 57 -15.68 4.21 -10.38
N GLU A 58 -16.77 3.45 -10.49
CA GLU A 58 -18.02 3.66 -9.74
C GLU A 58 -17.82 3.66 -8.22
N ILE A 59 -16.93 2.80 -7.71
CA ILE A 59 -16.58 2.77 -6.28
C ILE A 59 -15.72 3.98 -5.92
N ARG A 60 -14.75 4.35 -6.77
CA ARG A 60 -13.88 5.52 -6.53
C ARG A 60 -14.67 6.83 -6.53
N ILE A 61 -15.66 6.96 -7.42
CA ILE A 61 -16.58 8.12 -7.47
C ILE A 61 -17.48 8.11 -6.24
N LYS A 62 -18.05 6.95 -5.87
CA LYS A 62 -18.93 6.84 -4.70
C LYS A 62 -18.22 7.24 -3.39
N TYR A 63 -16.93 6.99 -3.29
CA TYR A 63 -16.11 7.29 -2.10
C TYR A 63 -15.01 8.32 -2.41
N SER A 64 -15.29 9.36 -3.19
CA SER A 64 -14.28 10.33 -3.65
C SER A 64 -13.70 11.26 -2.57
N TYR A 65 -14.28 11.25 -1.36
CA TYR A 65 -13.90 12.11 -0.22
C TYR A 65 -13.00 11.38 0.79
N ILE A 66 -12.69 10.12 0.52
CA ILE A 66 -11.75 9.28 1.26
C ILE A 66 -10.49 9.14 0.39
#